data_AF-A0A1F8AHR0-F1
#
_entry.id   AF-A0A1F8AHR0-F1
#
_cell.length_a   1.000
_cell.length_b   1.000
_cell.length_c   1.000
_cell.angle_alpha   90.00
_cell.angle_beta   90.00
_cell.angle_gamma   90.00
#
_symmetry.space_group_name_H-M   'P 1'
#
loop_
_entity.id
_entity.type
_entity.pdbx_description
1 polymer ?
#
loop_
_entity_poly.entity_id
_entity_poly.type
_entity_poly.pdbx_seq_one_letter_code
_entity_poly.pdbx_strand_id
1 'polypeptide(L)'
;MPFPGGGCQTCRDRRIKCDRTQPICQRCIKSRRTCYGMRDQQVWHTENAYASRQKKRPRGPRSMKMNLTVSYKPANLKTYAVAYFMHNYLQAPHNVPDIVRDITRGCLAVVPSTPWCSILDLAVSSLALALFSRTQNYPRATVVASATYHRLLQVAQTAIHYLTPDNVDSCLLAVFFMGRYEDSVYHPVAKTPLLHASPSFSHHDGALAILKVWNDHLSGDRPATNVIKHARRGLLRSALMRNIALPRWVHDGAFFGEHGLELEYDRIITSLLNLRHRLFALINESPARGACQHAELISVLEQLDKESHTLDLDLETCISHVPDAWHQLQQHTLSNEDLPSWPSANFYSPTLYSFPIPAYAALWGQYYATKMLIKSTRLRVLALHNPHNLSLKQKLLSDMQSVSEDLAAIVPFALQRFKLVENTLSSPSPGLSVTLNLKAEIKPTDASLVIWPLTIASGLEYVDSEPKAWFKAQLARLGRLAGFGMLESAETDQWLEL
;
A
#
# COMPACT_ATOMS: atom_id res chain seq x y z
N MET A 1 -9.17 49.83 -12.75
CA MET A 1 -10.31 49.04 -12.25
C MET A 1 -9.79 47.68 -11.79
N PRO A 2 -10.27 47.11 -10.66
CA PRO A 2 -9.76 45.84 -10.16
C PRO A 2 -10.23 44.69 -11.06
N PHE A 3 -9.30 43.85 -11.49
CA PHE A 3 -9.55 42.69 -12.35
C PHE A 3 -10.59 41.74 -11.72
N PRO A 4 -11.51 41.13 -12.51
CA PRO A 4 -12.47 40.17 -11.99
C PRO A 4 -11.71 38.93 -11.50
N GLY A 5 -11.55 38.80 -10.18
CA GLY A 5 -10.74 37.77 -9.56
C GLY A 5 -11.13 36.37 -10.06
N GLY A 6 -10.15 35.60 -10.54
CA GLY A 6 -10.34 34.22 -10.99
C GLY A 6 -10.90 33.36 -9.86
N GLY A 7 -12.17 33.02 -9.87
CA GLY A 7 -12.78 32.15 -8.87
C GLY A 7 -13.68 31.15 -9.58
N CYS A 8 -13.85 29.95 -9.01
CA CYS A 8 -14.71 28.97 -9.63
C CYS A 8 -16.16 29.48 -9.64
N GLN A 9 -16.95 29.04 -10.62
CA GLN A 9 -18.30 29.57 -10.81
C GLN A 9 -19.17 29.33 -9.56
N THR A 10 -19.07 28.17 -8.93
CA THR A 10 -19.79 27.83 -7.70
C THR A 10 -19.47 28.78 -6.54
N CYS A 11 -18.22 29.21 -6.38
CA CYS A 11 -17.85 30.19 -5.35
C CYS A 11 -18.29 31.61 -5.73
N ARG A 12 -18.25 31.96 -7.02
CA ARG A 12 -18.75 33.25 -7.53
C ARG A 12 -20.26 33.39 -7.32
N ASP A 13 -21.04 32.36 -7.65
CA ASP A 13 -22.49 32.33 -7.47
C ASP A 13 -22.87 32.45 -5.99
N ARG A 14 -22.04 31.87 -5.12
CA ARG A 14 -22.17 31.98 -3.66
C ARG A 14 -21.61 33.27 -3.08
N ARG A 15 -20.99 34.13 -3.90
CA ARG A 15 -20.33 35.39 -3.50
C ARG A 15 -19.28 35.18 -2.39
N ILE A 16 -18.54 34.07 -2.45
CA ILE A 16 -17.45 33.75 -1.51
C ILE A 16 -16.09 33.73 -2.23
N LYS A 17 -15.02 34.11 -1.53
CA LYS A 17 -13.65 34.12 -2.08
C LYS A 17 -13.20 32.70 -2.44
N CYS A 18 -12.97 32.42 -3.72
CA CYS A 18 -12.44 31.12 -4.15
C CYS A 18 -10.96 31.00 -3.78
N ASP A 19 -10.55 29.83 -3.30
CA ASP A 19 -9.15 29.48 -3.01
C ASP A 19 -8.37 29.04 -4.27
N ARG A 20 -9.05 28.98 -5.44
CA ARG A 20 -8.48 28.75 -6.77
C ARG A 20 -7.72 27.43 -6.97
N THR A 21 -7.77 26.51 -6.01
CA THR A 21 -7.25 25.16 -6.21
C THR A 21 -7.99 24.48 -7.37
N GLN A 22 -7.24 23.85 -8.27
CA GLN A 22 -7.75 23.13 -9.42
C GLN A 22 -7.54 21.63 -9.20
N PRO A 23 -8.46 20.75 -9.64
CA PRO A 23 -9.64 21.04 -10.49
C PRO A 23 -10.90 21.49 -9.72
N ILE A 24 -10.94 21.32 -8.40
CA ILE A 24 -12.07 21.67 -7.52
C ILE A 24 -11.53 22.51 -6.37
N CYS A 25 -12.16 23.65 -6.09
CA CYS A 25 -11.70 24.49 -5.01
C CYS A 25 -12.06 23.91 -3.63
N GLN A 26 -11.19 24.10 -2.61
CA GLN A 26 -11.38 23.58 -1.26
C GLN A 26 -12.68 24.07 -0.62
N ARG A 27 -13.15 25.27 -0.97
CA ARG A 27 -14.47 25.74 -0.50
C ARG A 27 -15.64 24.93 -1.04
N CYS A 28 -15.55 24.45 -2.28
CA CYS A 28 -16.57 23.59 -2.85
C CYS A 28 -16.52 22.20 -2.23
N ILE A 29 -15.31 21.66 -2.02
CA ILE A 29 -15.06 20.39 -1.31
C ILE A 29 -15.69 20.43 0.08
N LYS A 30 -15.29 21.40 0.92
CA LYS A 30 -15.82 21.53 2.30
C LYS A 30 -17.32 21.74 2.36
N SER A 31 -17.89 22.43 1.37
CA SER A 31 -19.34 22.67 1.31
C SER A 31 -20.16 21.56 0.67
N ARG A 32 -19.51 20.46 0.21
CA ARG A 32 -20.13 19.33 -0.49
C ARG A 32 -20.97 19.77 -1.71
N ARG A 33 -20.47 20.74 -2.49
CA ARG A 33 -21.13 21.24 -3.70
C ARG A 33 -20.26 21.02 -4.93
N THR A 34 -20.90 20.75 -6.07
CA THR A 34 -20.23 20.63 -7.37
C THR A 34 -19.47 21.91 -7.71
N CYS A 35 -18.15 21.81 -7.90
CA CYS A 35 -17.32 22.92 -8.37
C CYS A 35 -17.31 22.93 -9.89
N TYR A 36 -17.86 23.99 -10.48
CA TYR A 36 -17.91 24.13 -11.95
C TYR A 36 -16.62 24.72 -12.56
N GLY A 37 -15.50 24.71 -11.83
CA GLY A 37 -14.21 25.18 -12.33
C GLY A 37 -14.14 26.70 -12.59
N MET A 38 -12.97 27.14 -13.06
CA MET A 38 -12.65 28.54 -13.38
C MET A 38 -12.97 28.81 -14.86
N ARG A 39 -13.42 30.02 -15.22
CA ARG A 39 -13.56 30.41 -16.64
C ARG A 39 -12.24 30.97 -17.17
N ASP A 40 -11.70 30.38 -18.23
CA ASP A 40 -10.74 31.01 -19.13
C ASP A 40 -11.50 31.75 -20.22
N GLN A 41 -11.84 33.00 -19.94
CA GLN A 41 -12.29 33.92 -20.99
C GLN A 41 -11.64 35.27 -20.74
N GLN A 42 -10.43 35.42 -21.28
CA GLN A 42 -9.86 36.73 -21.59
C GLN A 42 -10.55 37.21 -22.88
N VAL A 43 -11.77 37.71 -22.77
CA VAL A 43 -12.43 38.41 -23.88
C VAL A 43 -11.96 39.85 -23.82
N TRP A 44 -11.09 40.23 -24.74
CA TRP A 44 -10.68 41.62 -24.92
C TRP A 44 -11.87 42.39 -25.51
N HIS A 45 -12.67 43.00 -24.65
CA HIS A 45 -13.69 43.93 -25.11
C HIS A 45 -13.01 45.25 -25.49
N THR A 46 -13.05 45.60 -26.77
CA THR A 46 -12.55 46.88 -27.26
C THR A 46 -13.47 48.00 -26.75
N GLU A 47 -13.13 48.59 -25.60
CA GLU A 47 -13.94 49.59 -24.89
C GLU A 47 -13.86 51.01 -25.49
N ASN A 48 -12.97 51.23 -26.47
CA ASN A 48 -12.60 52.55 -26.99
C ASN A 48 -13.78 53.32 -27.62
N ALA A 49 -14.77 52.64 -28.20
CA ALA A 49 -15.92 53.29 -28.85
C ALA A 49 -16.99 53.83 -27.88
N TYR A 50 -17.03 53.31 -26.65
CA TYR A 50 -17.95 53.78 -25.60
C TYR A 50 -17.31 54.85 -24.72
N ALA A 51 -15.99 54.76 -24.49
CA ALA A 51 -15.21 55.77 -23.77
C ALA A 51 -15.10 57.10 -24.55
N SER A 52 -15.01 57.04 -25.89
CA SER A 52 -14.98 58.21 -26.77
C SER A 52 -16.34 58.88 -27.02
N ARG A 53 -17.42 58.41 -26.36
CA ARG A 53 -18.82 58.87 -26.51
C ARG A 53 -19.40 58.78 -27.93
N GLN A 54 -18.71 58.12 -28.86
CA GLN A 54 -19.17 57.91 -30.25
C GLN A 54 -20.41 57.01 -30.32
N LYS A 55 -20.63 56.12 -29.35
CA LYS A 55 -21.87 55.32 -29.22
C LYS A 55 -22.41 55.32 -27.78
N LYS A 56 -23.73 55.48 -27.62
CA LYS A 56 -24.41 55.27 -26.33
C LYS A 56 -24.44 53.78 -25.99
N ARG A 57 -24.16 53.43 -24.73
CA ARG A 57 -24.20 52.04 -24.25
C ARG A 57 -25.62 51.47 -24.42
N PRO A 58 -25.79 50.32 -25.09
CA PRO A 58 -27.09 49.68 -25.13
C PRO A 58 -27.50 49.31 -23.70
N ARG A 59 -28.69 49.73 -23.27
CA ARG A 59 -29.29 49.20 -22.04
C ARG A 59 -29.53 47.71 -22.29
N GLY A 60 -28.81 46.88 -21.54
CA GLY A 60 -28.81 45.44 -21.74
C GLY A 60 -30.24 44.87 -21.69
N PRO A 61 -30.53 43.81 -22.47
CA PRO A 61 -31.83 43.17 -22.44
C PRO A 61 -32.15 42.74 -21.01
N ARG A 62 -33.36 43.11 -20.55
CA ARG A 62 -33.93 42.63 -19.30
C ARG A 62 -33.87 41.10 -19.35
N SER A 63 -33.18 40.50 -18.39
CA SER A 63 -32.93 39.05 -18.23
C SER A 63 -33.92 38.16 -18.98
N MET A 64 -33.64 37.90 -20.26
CA MET A 64 -34.14 36.70 -20.91
C MET A 64 -33.08 35.66 -20.67
N LYS A 65 -33.46 34.62 -19.92
CA LYS A 65 -32.69 33.39 -19.74
C LYS A 65 -32.21 32.92 -21.10
N MET A 66 -30.98 33.27 -21.44
CA MET A 66 -30.31 32.69 -22.59
C MET A 66 -29.93 31.28 -22.12
N ASN A 67 -30.76 30.30 -22.47
CA ASN A 67 -30.44 28.88 -22.35
C ASN A 67 -29.34 28.55 -23.36
N LEU A 68 -28.14 29.08 -23.14
CA LEU A 68 -26.93 28.54 -23.73
C LEU A 68 -26.59 27.29 -22.92
N THR A 69 -27.22 26.18 -23.29
CA THR A 69 -26.72 24.85 -23.00
C THR A 69 -25.40 24.68 -23.75
N VAL A 70 -24.34 25.26 -23.21
CA VAL A 70 -23.00 24.73 -23.46
C VAL A 70 -23.03 23.33 -22.88
N SER A 71 -23.17 22.34 -23.77
CA SER A 71 -22.98 20.94 -23.42
C SER A 71 -21.50 20.75 -23.09
N TYR A 72 -21.11 21.18 -21.89
CA TYR A 72 -19.94 20.65 -21.24
C TYR A 72 -20.28 19.18 -21.05
N LYS A 73 -19.79 18.30 -21.94
CA LYS A 73 -19.77 16.88 -21.61
C LYS A 73 -18.85 16.80 -20.39
N PRO A 74 -19.36 16.61 -19.16
CA PRO A 74 -18.47 16.39 -18.04
C PRO A 74 -17.56 15.24 -18.44
N ALA A 75 -16.25 15.38 -18.21
CA ALA A 75 -15.32 14.28 -18.42
C ALA A 75 -15.95 13.02 -17.81
N ASN A 76 -15.94 11.90 -18.55
CA ASN A 76 -16.53 10.66 -18.09
C ASN A 76 -15.99 10.37 -16.68
N LEU A 77 -16.87 10.01 -15.74
CA LEU A 77 -16.52 9.70 -14.34
C LEU A 77 -15.30 8.79 -14.24
N LYS A 78 -15.17 7.84 -15.19
CA LYS A 78 -14.00 6.99 -15.39
C LYS A 78 -12.69 7.78 -15.50
N THR A 79 -12.63 8.77 -16.39
CA THR A 79 -11.44 9.60 -16.61
C THR A 79 -11.04 10.36 -15.34
N TYR A 80 -12.02 10.89 -14.60
CA TYR A 80 -11.75 11.60 -13.35
C TYR A 80 -11.21 10.66 -12.27
N ALA A 81 -11.80 9.47 -12.12
CA ALA A 81 -11.35 8.47 -11.17
C ALA A 81 -9.94 7.96 -11.49
N VAL A 82 -9.63 7.68 -12.76
CA VAL A 82 -8.28 7.28 -13.18
C VAL A 82 -7.27 8.40 -12.91
N ALA A 83 -7.59 9.66 -13.21
CA ALA A 83 -6.71 10.79 -12.89
C ALA A 83 -6.48 10.92 -11.37
N TYR A 84 -7.53 10.75 -10.57
CA TYR A 84 -7.42 10.71 -9.11
C TYR A 84 -6.51 9.57 -8.62
N PHE A 85 -6.69 8.36 -9.17
CA PHE A 85 -5.87 7.20 -8.83
C PHE A 85 -4.38 7.44 -9.18
N MET A 86 -4.11 7.90 -10.39
CA MET A 86 -2.77 8.25 -10.85
C MET A 86 -2.09 9.25 -9.92
N HIS A 87 -2.80 10.32 -9.56
CA HIS A 87 -2.25 11.37 -8.72
C HIS A 87 -1.97 10.93 -7.28
N ASN A 88 -2.86 10.11 -6.68
CA ASN A 88 -2.82 9.81 -5.25
C ASN A 88 -2.20 8.46 -4.89
N TYR A 89 -2.12 7.52 -5.84
CA TYR A 89 -1.68 6.13 -5.57
C TYR A 89 -0.42 5.74 -6.33
N LEU A 90 -0.15 6.35 -7.50
CA LEU A 90 0.97 5.96 -8.36
C LEU A 90 2.11 6.97 -8.43
N GLN A 91 1.94 8.19 -7.91
CA GLN A 91 3.06 9.14 -7.78
C GLN A 91 4.04 8.63 -6.70
N ALA A 92 4.94 7.74 -7.07
CA ALA A 92 5.98 7.25 -6.16
C ALA A 92 6.97 8.38 -5.83
N PRO A 93 7.46 8.45 -4.58
CA PRO A 93 8.66 9.23 -4.28
C PRO A 93 9.80 8.81 -5.21
N HIS A 94 10.62 9.76 -5.64
CA HIS A 94 11.84 9.43 -6.38
C HIS A 94 12.74 8.50 -5.53
N ASN A 95 13.41 7.54 -6.17
CA ASN A 95 14.39 6.64 -5.54
C ASN A 95 13.84 5.62 -4.52
N VAL A 96 12.60 5.17 -4.65
CA VAL A 96 12.10 4.03 -3.85
C VAL A 96 12.83 2.75 -4.28
N PRO A 97 13.50 2.03 -3.35
CA PRO A 97 14.12 0.74 -3.65
C PRO A 97 13.11 -0.30 -4.16
N ASP A 98 13.48 -1.07 -5.18
CA ASP A 98 12.63 -2.09 -5.82
C ASP A 98 12.19 -3.18 -4.84
N ILE A 99 13.02 -3.50 -3.84
CA ILE A 99 12.68 -4.39 -2.72
C ILE A 99 11.39 -3.97 -2.00
N VAL A 100 11.12 -2.67 -1.89
CA VAL A 100 9.94 -2.10 -1.22
C VAL A 100 8.72 -2.00 -2.14
N ARG A 101 8.90 -2.04 -3.46
CA ARG A 101 7.81 -1.82 -4.42
C ARG A 101 6.84 -3.01 -4.48
N ASP A 102 5.55 -2.70 -4.44
CA ASP A 102 4.48 -3.63 -4.80
C ASP A 102 4.31 -3.71 -6.33
N ILE A 103 3.58 -4.71 -6.83
CA ILE A 103 3.38 -4.90 -8.28
C ILE A 103 2.68 -3.72 -8.95
N THR A 104 1.72 -3.08 -8.27
CA THR A 104 0.98 -1.95 -8.80
C THR A 104 1.90 -0.75 -9.04
N ARG A 105 2.84 -0.49 -8.14
CA ARG A 105 3.80 0.62 -8.23
C ARG A 105 5.00 0.32 -9.09
N GLY A 106 5.59 -0.86 -8.91
CA GLY A 106 6.78 -1.29 -9.63
C GLY A 106 6.52 -1.40 -11.13
N CYS A 107 5.29 -1.71 -11.52
CA CYS A 107 4.97 -1.95 -12.93
C CYS A 107 4.22 -0.79 -13.59
N LEU A 108 3.21 -0.17 -12.96
CA LEU A 108 2.45 0.90 -13.64
C LEU A 108 3.26 2.18 -13.86
N ALA A 109 4.29 2.44 -13.05
CA ALA A 109 5.20 3.56 -13.31
C ALA A 109 6.02 3.37 -14.61
N VAL A 110 6.09 2.13 -15.13
CA VAL A 110 6.84 1.74 -16.33
C VAL A 110 5.92 1.48 -17.53
N VAL A 111 4.60 1.30 -17.31
CA VAL A 111 3.63 1.14 -18.40
C VAL A 111 3.48 2.48 -19.14
N PRO A 112 3.53 2.50 -20.49
CA PRO A 112 3.43 3.73 -21.26
C PRO A 112 2.16 4.51 -20.94
N SER A 113 2.29 5.84 -20.96
CA SER A 113 1.16 6.76 -20.97
C SER A 113 0.20 6.36 -22.09
N THR A 114 -1.10 6.35 -21.80
CA THR A 114 -2.20 5.87 -22.64
C THR A 114 -2.03 6.10 -24.16
N PRO A 115 -2.53 5.20 -25.04
CA PRO A 115 -3.60 4.23 -24.75
C PRO A 115 -3.10 2.88 -24.24
N TRP A 116 -3.73 2.37 -23.18
CA TRP A 116 -3.51 1.01 -22.71
C TRP A 116 -4.33 0.01 -23.52
N CYS A 117 -3.90 -1.26 -23.48
CA CYS A 117 -4.72 -2.36 -24.01
C CYS A 117 -6.03 -2.48 -23.21
N SER A 118 -7.04 -3.11 -23.82
CA SER A 118 -8.40 -3.16 -23.29
C SER A 118 -8.50 -3.75 -21.89
N ILE A 119 -7.76 -4.83 -21.61
CA ILE A 119 -7.77 -5.50 -20.30
C ILE A 119 -7.19 -4.60 -19.20
N LEU A 120 -6.07 -3.92 -19.45
CA LEU A 120 -5.44 -3.01 -18.49
C LEU A 120 -6.29 -1.76 -18.25
N ASP A 121 -6.88 -1.20 -19.30
CA ASP A 121 -7.78 -0.05 -19.18
C ASP A 121 -8.99 -0.38 -18.29
N LEU A 122 -9.61 -1.54 -18.48
CA LEU A 122 -10.72 -1.97 -17.63
C LEU A 122 -10.27 -2.23 -16.18
N ALA A 123 -9.12 -2.88 -15.98
CA ALA A 123 -8.57 -3.22 -14.66
C ALA A 123 -8.19 -1.99 -13.82
N VAL A 124 -7.44 -1.06 -14.40
CA VAL A 124 -7.07 0.19 -13.72
C VAL A 124 -8.33 1.02 -13.44
N SER A 125 -9.27 1.07 -14.39
CA SER A 125 -10.47 1.88 -14.25
C SER A 125 -11.44 1.36 -13.21
N SER A 126 -11.65 0.04 -13.12
CA SER A 126 -12.53 -0.55 -12.10
C SER A 126 -11.98 -0.27 -10.70
N LEU A 127 -10.68 -0.48 -10.47
CA LEU A 127 -10.05 -0.17 -9.18
C LEU A 127 -10.12 1.34 -8.89
N ALA A 128 -9.75 2.19 -9.85
CA ALA A 128 -9.75 3.63 -9.67
C ALA A 128 -11.15 4.17 -9.30
N LEU A 129 -12.20 3.68 -9.97
CA LEU A 129 -13.59 4.03 -9.66
C LEU A 129 -14.03 3.55 -8.27
N ALA A 130 -13.64 2.34 -7.86
CA ALA A 130 -13.97 1.81 -6.53
C ALA A 130 -13.29 2.62 -5.42
N LEU A 131 -11.99 2.87 -5.56
CA LEU A 131 -11.22 3.70 -4.63
C LEU A 131 -11.78 5.13 -4.57
N PHE A 132 -12.07 5.73 -5.73
CA PHE A 132 -12.66 7.07 -5.80
C PHE A 132 -14.02 7.12 -5.09
N SER A 133 -14.87 6.12 -5.32
CA SER A 133 -16.17 6.02 -4.66
C SER A 133 -16.03 6.01 -3.14
N ARG A 134 -15.11 5.17 -2.63
CA ARG A 134 -14.90 4.99 -1.18
C ARG A 134 -14.26 6.21 -0.54
N THR A 135 -13.13 6.69 -1.07
CA THR A 135 -12.38 7.79 -0.44
C THR A 135 -13.04 9.15 -0.61
N GLN A 136 -13.78 9.37 -1.70
CA GLN A 136 -14.49 10.63 -1.96
C GLN A 136 -15.97 10.59 -1.57
N ASN A 137 -16.43 9.48 -0.98
CA ASN A 137 -17.84 9.25 -0.64
C ASN A 137 -18.78 9.56 -1.82
N TYR A 138 -18.49 8.95 -2.98
CA TYR A 138 -19.22 9.15 -4.23
C TYR A 138 -19.85 7.84 -4.76
N PRO A 139 -20.96 7.35 -4.16
CA PRO A 139 -21.50 6.01 -4.42
C PRO A 139 -21.84 5.69 -5.88
N ARG A 140 -22.12 6.71 -6.70
CA ARG A 140 -22.37 6.53 -8.14
C ARG A 140 -21.16 5.93 -8.86
N ALA A 141 -19.93 6.19 -8.39
CA ALA A 141 -18.74 5.58 -8.95
C ALA A 141 -18.69 4.07 -8.69
N THR A 142 -19.25 3.55 -7.59
CA THR A 142 -19.34 2.10 -7.33
C THR A 142 -20.13 1.36 -8.41
N VAL A 143 -21.25 1.94 -8.88
CA VAL A 143 -22.07 1.31 -9.93
C VAL A 143 -21.28 1.19 -11.23
N VAL A 144 -20.56 2.25 -11.61
CA VAL A 144 -19.70 2.25 -12.80
C VAL A 144 -18.50 1.33 -12.61
N ALA A 145 -17.92 1.28 -11.41
CA ALA A 145 -16.82 0.38 -11.05
C ALA A 145 -17.23 -1.08 -11.24
N SER A 146 -18.39 -1.46 -10.71
CA SER A 146 -18.94 -2.81 -10.81
C SER A 146 -19.25 -3.21 -12.25
N ALA A 147 -19.87 -2.33 -13.04
CA ALA A 147 -20.10 -2.59 -14.47
C ALA A 147 -18.79 -2.73 -15.26
N THR A 148 -17.78 -1.92 -14.93
CA THR A 148 -16.45 -1.99 -15.55
C THR A 148 -15.73 -3.28 -15.16
N TYR A 149 -15.81 -3.68 -13.89
CA TYR A 149 -15.26 -4.93 -13.36
C TYR A 149 -15.92 -6.17 -13.99
N HIS A 150 -17.24 -6.15 -14.16
CA HIS A 150 -17.95 -7.23 -14.85
C HIS A 150 -17.45 -7.39 -16.30
N ARG A 151 -17.23 -6.27 -17.01
CA ARG A 151 -16.67 -6.31 -18.36
C ARG A 151 -15.22 -6.80 -18.36
N LEU A 152 -14.42 -6.41 -17.37
CA LEU A 152 -13.06 -6.91 -17.19
C LEU A 152 -13.03 -8.43 -17.06
N LEU A 153 -13.89 -9.04 -16.25
CA LEU A 153 -13.96 -10.48 -16.08
C LEU A 153 -14.18 -11.21 -17.41
N GLN A 154 -15.10 -10.72 -18.25
CA GLN A 154 -15.35 -11.29 -19.58
C GLN A 154 -14.13 -11.25 -20.50
N VAL A 155 -13.44 -10.10 -20.53
CA VAL A 155 -12.24 -9.89 -21.36
C VAL A 155 -11.06 -10.70 -20.83
N ALA A 156 -10.85 -10.70 -19.52
CA ALA A 156 -9.78 -11.43 -18.85
C ALA A 156 -9.94 -12.94 -19.05
N GLN A 157 -11.15 -13.47 -18.95
CA GLN A 157 -11.43 -14.90 -19.20
C GLN A 157 -10.96 -15.33 -20.60
N THR A 158 -11.22 -14.51 -21.62
CA THR A 158 -10.81 -14.81 -23.00
C THR A 158 -9.30 -14.66 -23.18
N ALA A 159 -8.71 -13.60 -22.62
CA ALA A 159 -7.27 -13.32 -22.74
C ALA A 159 -6.39 -14.36 -22.02
N ILE A 160 -6.80 -14.81 -20.83
CA ILE A 160 -6.07 -15.80 -20.03
C ILE A 160 -6.12 -17.19 -20.68
N HIS A 161 -7.16 -17.50 -21.46
CA HIS A 161 -7.22 -18.78 -22.18
C HIS A 161 -6.18 -18.89 -23.30
N TYR A 162 -5.70 -17.75 -23.84
CA TYR A 162 -4.73 -17.68 -24.93
C TYR A 162 -3.56 -16.76 -24.55
N LEU A 163 -2.74 -17.21 -23.60
CA LEU A 163 -1.54 -16.48 -23.18
C LEU A 163 -0.46 -16.49 -24.26
N THR A 164 0.15 -15.33 -24.47
CA THR A 164 1.22 -15.09 -25.44
C THR A 164 2.31 -14.23 -24.79
N PRO A 165 3.53 -14.19 -25.36
CA PRO A 165 4.58 -13.29 -24.85
C PRO A 165 4.20 -11.81 -24.82
N ASP A 166 3.18 -11.39 -25.59
CA ASP A 166 2.75 -10.00 -25.69
C ASP A 166 1.63 -9.62 -24.70
N ASN A 167 0.84 -10.59 -24.21
CA ASN A 167 -0.31 -10.30 -23.33
C ASN A 167 -0.15 -10.78 -21.87
N VAL A 168 0.86 -11.61 -21.58
CA VAL A 168 1.05 -12.23 -20.25
C VAL A 168 1.16 -11.18 -19.14
N ASP A 169 1.95 -10.13 -19.37
CA ASP A 169 2.12 -9.03 -18.41
C ASP A 169 0.80 -8.28 -18.15
N SER A 170 0.04 -8.02 -19.22
CA SER A 170 -1.26 -7.36 -19.12
C SER A 170 -2.26 -8.20 -18.34
N CYS A 171 -2.25 -9.53 -18.54
CA CYS A 171 -3.09 -10.46 -17.81
C CYS A 171 -2.71 -10.56 -16.33
N LEU A 172 -1.42 -10.68 -16.02
CA LEU A 172 -0.94 -10.69 -14.63
C LEU A 172 -1.31 -9.41 -13.90
N LEU A 173 -1.01 -8.26 -14.47
CA LEU A 173 -1.40 -6.97 -13.88
C LEU A 173 -2.91 -6.90 -13.66
N ALA A 174 -3.72 -7.28 -14.66
CA ALA A 174 -5.16 -7.29 -14.52
C ALA A 174 -5.62 -8.16 -13.35
N VAL A 175 -5.06 -9.37 -13.17
CA VAL A 175 -5.39 -10.26 -12.05
C VAL A 175 -5.06 -9.63 -10.70
N PHE A 176 -3.90 -8.99 -10.55
CA PHE A 176 -3.60 -8.26 -9.31
C PHE A 176 -4.55 -7.07 -9.10
N PHE A 177 -4.87 -6.30 -10.14
CA PHE A 177 -5.86 -5.21 -10.04
C PHE A 177 -7.26 -5.71 -9.67
N MET A 178 -7.66 -6.90 -10.15
CA MET A 178 -8.92 -7.53 -9.78
C MET A 178 -8.96 -7.86 -8.29
N GLY A 179 -7.90 -8.48 -7.76
CA GLY A 179 -7.79 -8.72 -6.32
C GLY A 179 -7.83 -7.44 -5.49
N ARG A 180 -7.12 -6.39 -5.91
CA ARG A 180 -7.15 -5.08 -5.23
C ARG A 180 -8.51 -4.38 -5.32
N TYR A 181 -9.23 -4.55 -6.43
CA TYR A 181 -10.60 -4.06 -6.57
C TYR A 181 -11.49 -4.73 -5.53
N GLU A 182 -11.43 -6.06 -5.40
CA GLU A 182 -12.23 -6.80 -4.43
C GLU A 182 -11.87 -6.43 -2.98
N ASP A 183 -10.57 -6.26 -2.66
CA ASP A 183 -10.13 -5.74 -1.36
C ASP A 183 -10.73 -4.34 -1.07
N SER A 184 -10.91 -3.51 -2.10
CA SER A 184 -11.42 -2.14 -1.97
C SER A 184 -12.93 -2.07 -1.75
N VAL A 185 -13.69 -2.96 -2.40
CA VAL A 185 -15.15 -3.04 -2.24
C VAL A 185 -15.56 -3.95 -1.09
N TYR A 186 -14.61 -4.65 -0.48
CA TYR A 186 -14.85 -5.46 0.70
C TYR A 186 -15.39 -4.59 1.85
N HIS A 187 -16.41 -5.12 2.52
CA HIS A 187 -16.96 -4.56 3.74
C HIS A 187 -16.90 -5.67 4.80
N PRO A 188 -16.26 -5.43 5.95
CA PRO A 188 -16.21 -6.42 7.02
C PRO A 188 -17.63 -6.87 7.41
N VAL A 189 -17.96 -8.16 7.20
CA VAL A 189 -19.22 -8.77 7.65
C VAL A 189 -18.91 -9.66 8.85
N ALA A 190 -19.72 -9.58 9.90
CA ALA A 190 -19.46 -10.15 11.23
C ALA A 190 -19.29 -11.70 11.36
N LYS A 191 -19.19 -12.49 10.27
CA LYS A 191 -19.31 -13.96 10.36
C LYS A 191 -18.15 -14.83 9.84
N THR A 192 -17.14 -14.33 9.12
CA THR A 192 -16.09 -15.21 8.55
C THR A 192 -14.67 -14.65 8.77
N PRO A 193 -13.71 -15.44 9.31
CA PRO A 193 -12.30 -15.03 9.42
C PRO A 193 -11.63 -14.78 8.07
N LEU A 194 -10.77 -13.75 7.97
CA LEU A 194 -10.13 -13.32 6.72
C LEU A 194 -9.17 -14.35 6.11
N LEU A 195 -8.50 -15.16 6.93
CA LEU A 195 -7.55 -16.20 6.48
C LEU A 195 -8.20 -17.15 5.45
N HIS A 196 -9.52 -17.37 5.55
CA HIS A 196 -10.27 -18.28 4.69
C HIS A 196 -11.12 -17.58 3.62
N ALA A 197 -11.16 -16.24 3.59
CA ALA A 197 -12.15 -15.50 2.81
C ALA A 197 -11.63 -14.22 2.13
N SER A 198 -10.32 -13.91 2.19
CA SER A 198 -9.80 -12.75 1.46
C SER A 198 -10.04 -12.92 -0.05
N PRO A 199 -10.83 -12.04 -0.68
CA PRO A 199 -11.17 -12.18 -2.10
C PRO A 199 -9.93 -12.21 -3.02
N SER A 200 -8.88 -11.46 -2.64
CA SER A 200 -7.62 -11.39 -3.38
C SER A 200 -6.84 -12.71 -3.46
N PHE A 201 -7.05 -13.67 -2.56
CA PHE A 201 -6.27 -14.92 -2.56
C PHE A 201 -6.55 -15.79 -3.80
N SER A 202 -7.80 -15.86 -4.26
CA SER A 202 -8.16 -16.60 -5.48
C SER A 202 -7.49 -15.99 -6.72
N HIS A 203 -7.35 -14.66 -6.75
CA HIS A 203 -6.61 -13.98 -7.82
C HIS A 203 -5.11 -14.30 -7.75
N HIS A 204 -4.53 -14.41 -6.57
CA HIS A 204 -3.13 -14.83 -6.43
C HIS A 204 -2.91 -16.28 -6.92
N ASP A 205 -3.85 -17.19 -6.65
CA ASP A 205 -3.79 -18.56 -7.19
C ASP A 205 -3.88 -18.56 -8.72
N GLY A 206 -4.76 -17.74 -9.30
CA GLY A 206 -4.82 -17.51 -10.75
C GLY A 206 -3.53 -16.91 -11.31
N ALA A 207 -2.91 -15.95 -10.62
CA ALA A 207 -1.63 -15.37 -11.03
C ALA A 207 -0.49 -16.39 -10.99
N LEU A 208 -0.47 -17.31 -10.01
CA LEU A 208 0.48 -18.42 -9.97
C LEU A 208 0.30 -19.36 -11.17
N ALA A 209 -0.95 -19.65 -11.56
CA ALA A 209 -1.23 -20.44 -12.76
C ALA A 209 -0.76 -19.76 -14.05
N ILE A 210 -0.95 -18.44 -14.18
CA ILE A 210 -0.44 -17.67 -15.32
C ILE A 210 1.10 -17.68 -15.34
N LEU A 211 1.75 -17.48 -14.19
CA LEU A 211 3.22 -17.57 -14.09
C LEU A 211 3.74 -18.96 -14.43
N LYS A 212 2.98 -20.02 -14.13
CA LYS A 212 3.34 -21.39 -14.52
C LYS A 212 3.35 -21.55 -16.04
N VAL A 213 2.32 -21.05 -16.73
CA VAL A 213 2.28 -21.05 -18.21
C VAL A 213 3.45 -20.25 -18.78
N TRP A 214 3.75 -19.08 -18.21
CA TRP A 214 4.92 -18.31 -18.61
C TRP A 214 6.22 -19.09 -18.43
N ASN A 215 6.42 -19.68 -17.25
CA ASN A 215 7.60 -20.49 -16.92
C ASN A 215 7.80 -21.64 -17.92
N ASP A 216 6.75 -22.38 -18.21
CA ASP A 216 6.83 -23.63 -18.98
C ASP A 216 6.90 -23.39 -20.50
N HIS A 217 6.30 -22.32 -21.00
CA HIS A 217 6.07 -22.14 -22.43
C HIS A 217 6.59 -20.82 -23.01
N LEU A 218 6.75 -19.77 -22.21
CA LEU A 218 7.06 -18.42 -22.72
C LEU A 218 8.42 -17.87 -22.26
N SER A 219 9.00 -18.44 -21.20
CA SER A 219 10.26 -18.00 -20.60
C SER A 219 11.47 -18.18 -21.53
N GLY A 220 11.39 -19.11 -22.49
CA GLY A 220 12.40 -19.32 -23.52
C GLY A 220 12.41 -18.23 -24.60
N ASP A 221 11.27 -17.58 -24.84
CA ASP A 221 11.13 -16.56 -25.89
C ASP A 221 11.62 -15.19 -25.42
N ARG A 222 11.30 -14.82 -24.16
CA ARG A 222 11.62 -13.52 -23.58
C ARG A 222 12.01 -13.67 -22.11
N PRO A 223 13.01 -12.91 -21.63
CA PRO A 223 13.38 -12.91 -20.21
C PRO A 223 12.24 -12.36 -19.35
N ALA A 224 12.32 -12.64 -18.05
CA ALA A 224 11.37 -12.13 -17.07
C ALA A 224 11.29 -10.60 -17.11
N THR A 225 10.06 -10.08 -17.22
CA THR A 225 9.80 -8.65 -17.15
C THR A 225 9.67 -8.19 -15.69
N ASN A 226 9.62 -6.87 -15.46
CA ASN A 226 9.31 -6.34 -14.12
C ASN A 226 7.95 -6.82 -13.60
N VAL A 227 6.97 -7.07 -14.48
CA VAL A 227 5.67 -7.63 -14.09
C VAL A 227 5.83 -9.05 -13.58
N ILE A 228 6.57 -9.89 -14.29
CA ILE A 228 6.89 -11.26 -13.88
C ILE A 228 7.63 -11.27 -12.54
N LYS A 229 8.67 -10.44 -12.40
CA LYS A 229 9.43 -10.25 -11.15
C LYS A 229 8.51 -9.89 -9.98
N HIS A 230 7.73 -8.82 -10.10
CA HIS A 230 6.86 -8.36 -9.02
C HIS A 230 5.65 -9.27 -8.77
N ALA A 231 5.17 -10.00 -9.78
CA ALA A 231 4.16 -11.03 -9.61
C ALA A 231 4.67 -12.15 -8.70
N ARG A 232 5.88 -12.68 -8.95
CA ARG A 232 6.53 -13.67 -8.09
C ARG A 232 6.61 -13.19 -6.64
N ARG A 233 7.11 -11.98 -6.43
CA ARG A 233 7.25 -11.38 -5.08
C ARG A 233 5.90 -11.12 -4.41
N GLY A 234 4.87 -10.81 -5.18
CA GLY A 234 3.48 -10.74 -4.69
C GLY A 234 2.98 -12.10 -4.19
N LEU A 235 3.29 -13.18 -4.91
CA LEU A 235 2.94 -14.55 -4.52
C LEU A 235 3.71 -15.02 -3.28
N LEU A 236 4.99 -14.67 -3.13
CA LEU A 236 5.75 -14.93 -1.90
C LEU A 236 5.04 -14.33 -0.67
N ARG A 237 4.64 -13.05 -0.76
CA ARG A 237 3.92 -12.37 0.32
C ARG A 237 2.56 -13.01 0.60
N SER A 238 1.80 -13.33 -0.45
CA SER A 238 0.51 -14.01 -0.30
C SER A 238 0.66 -15.38 0.35
N ALA A 239 1.66 -16.15 -0.04
CA ALA A 239 1.86 -17.50 0.47
C ALA A 239 2.34 -17.49 1.93
N LEU A 240 3.16 -16.51 2.30
CA LEU A 240 3.57 -16.26 3.68
C LEU A 240 2.36 -15.91 4.58
N MET A 241 1.44 -15.08 4.11
CA MET A 241 0.19 -14.79 4.84
C MET A 241 -0.72 -16.00 5.00
N ARG A 242 -0.68 -16.94 4.05
CA ARG A 242 -1.57 -18.12 4.01
C ARG A 242 -0.92 -19.38 4.61
N ASN A 243 0.34 -19.30 5.03
CA ASN A 243 1.16 -20.45 5.44
C ASN A 243 1.15 -21.62 4.41
N ILE A 244 1.14 -21.30 3.11
CA ILE A 244 1.18 -22.31 2.04
C ILE A 244 2.58 -22.43 1.44
N ALA A 245 2.93 -23.64 0.99
CA ALA A 245 4.12 -23.85 0.18
C ALA A 245 3.92 -23.32 -1.24
N LEU A 246 5.01 -22.81 -1.81
CA LEU A 246 5.08 -22.52 -3.24
C LEU A 246 5.82 -23.64 -3.98
N PRO A 247 5.44 -23.93 -5.23
CA PRO A 247 6.15 -24.89 -6.06
C PRO A 247 7.63 -24.54 -6.23
N ARG A 248 8.50 -25.55 -6.32
CA ARG A 248 9.97 -25.37 -6.40
C ARG A 248 10.43 -24.48 -7.55
N TRP A 249 9.73 -24.51 -8.70
CA TRP A 249 10.07 -23.67 -9.86
C TRP A 249 9.94 -22.17 -9.59
N VAL A 250 9.20 -21.77 -8.54
CA VAL A 250 9.04 -20.36 -8.13
C VAL A 250 10.21 -19.89 -7.27
N HIS A 251 11.00 -20.79 -6.67
CA HIS A 251 11.88 -20.46 -5.54
C HIS A 251 13.07 -19.59 -5.96
N ASP A 252 13.70 -19.87 -7.11
CA ASP A 252 14.89 -19.16 -7.55
C ASP A 252 14.55 -17.80 -8.17
N GLY A 253 14.73 -16.74 -7.39
CA GLY A 253 14.51 -15.36 -7.83
C GLY A 253 15.38 -14.90 -9.00
N ALA A 254 16.58 -15.49 -9.16
CA ALA A 254 17.50 -15.09 -10.24
C ALA A 254 16.89 -15.37 -11.61
N PHE A 255 16.16 -16.48 -11.74
CA PHE A 255 15.40 -16.84 -12.93
C PHE A 255 14.34 -15.79 -13.30
N PHE A 256 13.82 -15.05 -12.32
CA PHE A 256 12.83 -13.99 -12.51
C PHE A 256 13.45 -12.59 -12.61
N GLY A 257 14.78 -12.48 -12.73
CA GLY A 257 15.51 -11.22 -12.92
C GLY A 257 15.91 -10.49 -11.64
N GLU A 258 15.71 -11.09 -10.46
CA GLU A 258 16.15 -10.53 -9.18
C GLU A 258 17.66 -10.66 -9.02
N HIS A 259 18.30 -9.64 -8.46
CA HIS A 259 19.75 -9.60 -8.28
C HIS A 259 20.15 -8.74 -7.07
N GLY A 260 21.39 -8.89 -6.60
CA GLY A 260 21.91 -8.17 -5.43
C GLY A 260 21.04 -8.38 -4.19
N LEU A 261 20.80 -7.29 -3.45
CA LEU A 261 20.05 -7.30 -2.19
C LEU A 261 18.61 -7.83 -2.34
N GLU A 262 17.95 -7.60 -3.49
CA GLU A 262 16.61 -8.13 -3.75
C GLU A 262 16.60 -9.67 -3.71
N LEU A 263 17.56 -10.28 -4.40
CA LEU A 263 17.69 -11.73 -4.48
C LEU A 263 18.07 -12.35 -3.14
N GLU A 264 18.96 -11.70 -2.38
CA GLU A 264 19.34 -12.14 -1.03
C GLU A 264 18.14 -12.13 -0.09
N TYR A 265 17.39 -11.04 -0.06
CA TYR A 265 16.21 -10.91 0.78
C TYR A 265 15.10 -11.88 0.36
N ASP A 266 14.87 -12.05 -0.94
CA ASP A 266 13.83 -12.97 -1.42
C ASP A 266 14.17 -14.45 -1.15
N ARG A 267 15.47 -14.81 -1.06
CA ARG A 267 15.89 -16.13 -0.55
C ARG A 267 15.51 -16.32 0.92
N ILE A 268 15.72 -15.31 1.77
CA ILE A 268 15.30 -15.35 3.18
C ILE A 268 13.79 -15.54 3.29
N ILE A 269 12.99 -14.77 2.52
CA ILE A 269 11.53 -14.91 2.51
C ILE A 269 11.10 -16.30 2.05
N THR A 270 11.74 -16.86 1.01
CA THR A 270 11.45 -18.21 0.50
C THR A 270 11.77 -19.28 1.55
N SER A 271 12.92 -19.18 2.22
CA SER A 271 13.31 -20.06 3.32
C SER A 271 12.35 -19.97 4.51
N LEU A 272 11.95 -18.75 4.90
CA LEU A 272 10.97 -18.52 5.96
C LEU A 272 9.63 -19.17 5.64
N LEU A 273 9.16 -19.00 4.40
CA LEU A 273 7.90 -19.58 3.92
C LEU A 273 7.93 -21.11 3.99
N ASN A 274 9.00 -21.74 3.49
CA ASN A 274 9.15 -23.20 3.53
C ASN A 274 9.26 -23.74 4.96
N LEU A 275 9.96 -23.01 5.84
CA LEU A 275 10.07 -23.35 7.25
C LEU A 275 8.71 -23.29 7.96
N ARG A 276 7.98 -22.20 7.78
CA ARG A 276 6.65 -22.03 8.36
C ARG A 276 5.68 -23.07 7.83
N HIS A 277 5.64 -23.31 6.52
CA HIS A 277 4.75 -24.32 5.94
C HIS A 277 4.97 -25.70 6.58
N ARG A 278 6.23 -26.17 6.70
CA ARG A 278 6.55 -27.45 7.37
C ARG A 278 6.16 -27.44 8.84
N LEU A 279 6.41 -26.34 9.56
CA LEU A 279 6.02 -26.20 10.97
C LEU A 279 4.51 -26.31 11.15
N PHE A 280 3.71 -25.62 10.34
CA PHE A 280 2.25 -25.68 10.42
C PHE A 280 1.68 -27.03 9.98
N ALA A 281 2.28 -27.67 8.97
CA ALA A 281 1.92 -29.05 8.61
C ALA A 281 2.15 -30.00 9.80
N LEU A 282 3.28 -29.86 10.49
CA LEU A 282 3.60 -30.65 11.69
C LEU A 282 2.60 -30.42 12.83
N ILE A 283 2.24 -29.17 13.11
CA ILE A 283 1.26 -28.81 14.14
C ILE A 283 -0.10 -29.47 13.84
N ASN A 284 -0.53 -29.43 12.58
CA ASN A 284 -1.82 -29.98 12.16
C ASN A 284 -1.86 -31.53 12.18
N GLU A 285 -0.72 -32.20 11.97
CA GLU A 285 -0.60 -33.67 11.99
C GLU A 285 -0.38 -34.24 13.41
N SER A 286 0.06 -33.43 14.36
CA SER A 286 0.39 -33.82 15.75
C SER A 286 -0.71 -34.61 16.50
N PRO A 287 -2.03 -34.32 16.35
CA PRO A 287 -3.08 -35.07 17.05
C PRO A 287 -3.23 -36.54 16.63
N ALA A 288 -2.60 -36.97 15.53
CA ALA A 288 -2.81 -38.29 14.91
C ALA A 288 -1.66 -39.30 15.11
N ARG A 289 -0.59 -38.93 15.83
CA ARG A 289 0.66 -39.69 15.83
C ARG A 289 0.85 -40.61 17.05
N GLY A 290 1.31 -41.85 16.81
CA GLY A 290 1.61 -42.86 17.84
C GLY A 290 3.06 -42.84 18.34
N ALA A 291 3.39 -43.64 19.36
CA ALA A 291 4.68 -43.60 20.09
C ALA A 291 5.95 -43.79 19.23
N CYS A 292 5.89 -44.57 18.14
CA CYS A 292 7.03 -44.81 17.24
C CYS A 292 7.45 -43.57 16.42
N GLN A 293 6.54 -42.59 16.29
CA GLN A 293 6.78 -41.36 15.50
C GLN A 293 7.39 -40.22 16.34
N HIS A 294 7.64 -40.45 17.63
CA HIS A 294 8.14 -39.42 18.54
C HIS A 294 9.61 -39.06 18.29
N ALA A 295 10.48 -40.04 18.01
CA ALA A 295 11.88 -39.79 17.72
C ALA A 295 12.07 -39.03 16.39
N GLU A 296 11.29 -39.39 15.37
CA GLU A 296 11.27 -38.69 14.08
C GLU A 296 10.75 -37.24 14.24
N LEU A 297 9.71 -37.04 15.06
CA LEU A 297 9.19 -35.72 15.39
C LEU A 297 10.25 -34.83 16.06
N ILE A 298 10.99 -35.38 17.04
CA ILE A 298 12.08 -34.65 17.71
C ILE A 298 13.15 -34.25 16.69
N SER A 299 13.58 -35.16 15.82
CA SER A 299 14.58 -34.86 14.80
C SER A 299 14.13 -33.77 13.81
N VAL A 300 12.86 -33.79 13.38
CA VAL A 300 12.28 -32.75 12.54
C VAL A 300 12.25 -31.40 13.27
N LEU A 301 11.88 -31.39 14.55
CA LEU A 301 11.84 -30.18 15.37
C LEU A 301 13.25 -29.59 15.61
N GLU A 302 14.26 -30.42 15.86
CA GLU A 302 15.67 -30.00 15.94
C GLU A 302 16.13 -29.35 14.63
N GLN A 303 15.77 -29.96 13.50
CA GLN A 303 16.06 -29.39 12.18
C GLN A 303 15.38 -28.04 11.99
N LEU A 304 14.10 -27.91 12.33
CA LEU A 304 13.36 -26.65 12.25
C LEU A 304 13.97 -25.57 13.15
N ASP A 305 14.42 -25.93 14.37
CA ASP A 305 15.08 -24.99 15.28
C ASP A 305 16.39 -24.49 14.68
N LYS A 306 17.24 -25.40 14.21
CA LYS A 306 18.51 -25.06 13.55
C LYS A 306 18.30 -24.17 12.33
N GLU A 307 17.39 -24.54 11.44
CA GLU A 307 17.08 -23.75 10.23
C GLU A 307 16.53 -22.38 10.59
N SER A 308 15.68 -22.27 11.61
CA SER A 308 15.12 -20.99 12.06
C SER A 308 16.17 -20.08 12.68
N HIS A 309 17.20 -20.65 13.32
CA HIS A 309 18.35 -19.92 13.84
C HIS A 309 19.27 -19.44 12.71
N THR A 310 19.58 -20.31 11.73
CA THR A 310 20.34 -19.91 10.53
C THR A 310 19.66 -18.79 9.78
N LEU A 311 18.34 -18.88 9.59
CA LEU A 311 17.56 -17.86 8.90
C LEU A 311 17.61 -16.48 9.58
N ASP A 312 17.66 -16.48 10.91
CA ASP A 312 17.83 -15.26 11.71
C ASP A 312 19.19 -14.60 11.41
N LEU A 313 20.27 -15.40 11.35
CA LEU A 313 21.62 -14.93 11.01
C LEU A 313 21.72 -14.48 9.54
N ASP A 314 21.06 -15.19 8.63
CA ASP A 314 21.02 -14.84 7.21
C ASP A 314 20.33 -13.49 7.01
N LEU A 315 19.26 -13.20 7.76
CA LEU A 315 18.60 -11.90 7.73
C LEU A 315 19.51 -10.77 8.21
N GLU A 316 20.26 -10.98 9.30
CA GLU A 316 21.24 -9.99 9.78
C GLU A 316 22.39 -9.79 8.78
N THR A 317 22.82 -10.87 8.12
CA THR A 317 23.85 -10.79 7.08
C THR A 317 23.33 -9.99 5.88
N CYS A 318 22.12 -10.29 5.41
CA CYS A 318 21.49 -9.58 4.30
C CYS A 318 21.32 -8.09 4.59
N ILE A 319 20.88 -7.70 5.80
CA ILE A 319 20.69 -6.28 6.12
C ILE A 319 22.03 -5.53 6.21
N SER A 320 23.13 -6.22 6.52
CA SER A 320 24.48 -5.62 6.53
C SER A 320 24.97 -5.20 5.13
N HIS A 321 24.40 -5.75 4.05
CA HIS A 321 24.71 -5.38 2.67
C HIS A 321 23.88 -4.18 2.16
N VAL A 322 22.98 -3.63 2.99
CA VAL A 322 22.23 -2.42 2.64
C VAL A 322 23.20 -1.24 2.51
N PRO A 323 23.13 -0.43 1.44
CA PRO A 323 24.00 0.74 1.28
C PRO A 323 23.91 1.71 2.47
N ASP A 324 25.04 2.27 2.91
CA ASP A 324 25.10 3.22 4.04
C ASP A 324 24.13 4.39 3.90
N ALA A 325 23.91 4.86 2.67
CA ALA A 325 22.97 5.93 2.36
C ALA A 325 21.51 5.61 2.79
N TRP A 326 21.17 4.33 2.95
CA TRP A 326 19.85 3.84 3.36
C TRP A 326 19.78 3.53 4.87
N HIS A 327 20.93 3.48 5.56
CA HIS A 327 21.07 3.15 6.98
C HIS A 327 21.20 4.41 7.88
N GLN A 328 21.07 5.63 7.36
CA GLN A 328 21.21 6.87 8.15
C GLN A 328 20.02 7.10 9.10
N LEU A 329 19.85 6.21 10.08
CA LEU A 329 18.87 6.26 11.13
C LEU A 329 19.24 7.35 12.12
N GLN A 330 18.29 8.24 12.40
CA GLN A 330 18.39 9.18 13.51
C GLN A 330 17.22 8.95 14.47
N GLN A 331 17.55 8.84 15.75
CA GLN A 331 16.57 8.72 16.82
C GLN A 331 16.26 10.09 17.40
N HIS A 332 14.97 10.34 17.60
CA HIS A 332 14.44 11.55 18.22
C HIS A 332 13.48 11.16 19.34
N THR A 333 13.34 12.02 20.34
CA THR A 333 12.40 11.81 21.45
C THR A 333 11.47 13.01 21.56
N LEU A 334 10.16 12.77 21.48
CA LEU A 334 9.16 13.81 21.71
C LEU A 334 9.01 14.11 23.20
N SER A 335 8.78 15.38 23.52
CA SER A 335 8.51 15.80 24.90
C SER A 335 7.03 15.55 25.24
N ASN A 336 6.73 15.40 26.54
CA ASN A 336 5.35 15.30 27.01
C ASN A 336 4.54 16.60 26.81
N GLU A 337 5.22 17.72 26.54
CA GLU A 337 4.56 18.98 26.16
C GLU A 337 4.00 18.92 24.73
N ASP A 338 4.64 18.14 23.85
CA ASP A 338 4.22 17.97 22.45
C ASP A 338 2.97 17.09 22.32
N LEU A 339 2.92 16.01 23.10
CA LEU A 339 1.84 15.02 23.14
C LEU A 339 1.67 14.46 24.57
N PRO A 340 0.52 14.68 25.23
CA PRO A 340 0.35 14.41 26.66
C PRO A 340 0.09 12.94 27.00
N SER A 341 -0.12 12.05 26.01
CA SER A 341 -0.46 10.65 26.24
C SER A 341 0.05 9.73 25.14
N TRP A 342 0.55 8.55 25.56
CA TRP A 342 1.04 7.48 24.70
C TRP A 342 0.34 6.16 25.09
N PRO A 343 -0.03 5.30 24.13
CA PRO A 343 0.04 5.50 22.68
C PRO A 343 -1.02 6.49 22.19
N SER A 344 -0.70 7.21 21.11
CA SER A 344 -1.61 8.09 20.38
C SER A 344 -1.99 7.50 19.02
N ALA A 345 -2.95 8.14 18.34
CA ALA A 345 -3.36 7.72 17.00
C ALA A 345 -2.24 7.80 15.94
N ASN A 346 -1.15 8.54 16.14
CA ASN A 346 -0.06 8.64 15.16
C ASN A 346 1.28 8.10 15.69
N PHE A 347 1.42 7.89 16.99
CA PHE A 347 2.68 7.56 17.64
C PHE A 347 2.43 6.57 18.75
N TYR A 348 3.20 5.47 18.76
CA TYR A 348 3.10 4.46 19.80
C TYR A 348 3.81 4.89 21.10
N SER A 349 5.04 5.40 20.98
CA SER A 349 5.89 5.86 22.07
C SER A 349 6.49 7.24 21.73
N PRO A 350 7.16 7.92 22.67
CA PRO A 350 7.83 9.19 22.38
C PRO A 350 9.06 9.04 21.47
N THR A 351 9.56 7.81 21.28
CA THR A 351 10.73 7.52 20.43
C THR A 351 10.33 7.50 18.96
N LEU A 352 11.05 8.27 18.14
CA LEU A 352 10.83 8.38 16.69
C LEU A 352 12.10 8.08 15.92
N TYR A 353 11.94 7.41 14.79
CA TYR A 353 13.02 7.13 13.84
C TYR A 353 12.82 7.89 12.55
N SER A 354 13.86 8.58 12.09
CA SER A 354 13.90 9.26 10.80
C SER A 354 15.03 8.76 9.92
N PHE A 355 14.81 8.86 8.62
CA PHE A 355 15.75 8.45 7.57
C PHE A 355 15.88 9.57 6.54
N PRO A 356 16.85 9.49 5.59
CA PRO A 356 16.95 10.47 4.52
C PRO A 356 15.66 10.63 3.69
N ILE A 357 14.95 9.53 3.42
CA ILE A 357 13.65 9.54 2.73
C ILE A 357 12.70 8.50 3.33
N PRO A 358 11.36 8.70 3.27
CA PRO A 358 10.38 7.74 3.78
C PRO A 358 10.45 6.35 3.12
N ALA A 359 11.00 6.25 1.91
CA ALA A 359 11.20 4.95 1.25
C ALA A 359 12.21 4.04 1.98
N TYR A 360 13.23 4.61 2.65
CA TYR A 360 14.20 3.84 3.42
C TYR A 360 13.59 3.38 4.75
N ALA A 361 12.77 4.22 5.39
CA ALA A 361 11.94 3.79 6.52
C ALA A 361 11.08 2.56 6.16
N ALA A 362 10.50 2.53 4.97
CA ALA A 362 9.71 1.40 4.51
C ALA A 362 10.52 0.11 4.37
N LEU A 363 11.76 0.19 3.87
CA LEU A 363 12.69 -0.95 3.83
C LEU A 363 12.95 -1.50 5.24
N TRP A 364 13.29 -0.62 6.19
CA TRP A 364 13.53 -1.03 7.58
C TRP A 364 12.27 -1.58 8.25
N GLY A 365 11.09 -1.04 7.92
CA GLY A 365 9.82 -1.62 8.34
C GLY A 365 9.63 -3.05 7.81
N GLN A 366 10.02 -3.33 6.56
CA GLN A 366 9.98 -4.70 6.00
C GLN A 366 10.95 -5.63 6.72
N TYR A 367 12.17 -5.16 7.00
CA TYR A 367 13.15 -5.90 7.79
C TYR A 367 12.61 -6.24 9.19
N TYR A 368 12.12 -5.25 9.94
CA TYR A 368 11.59 -5.48 11.29
C TYR A 368 10.41 -6.45 11.29
N ALA A 369 9.45 -6.30 10.36
CA ALA A 369 8.35 -7.23 10.23
C ALA A 369 8.82 -8.67 9.92
N THR A 370 9.85 -8.82 9.08
CA THR A 370 10.43 -10.13 8.76
C THR A 370 11.12 -10.74 9.97
N LYS A 371 11.91 -9.93 10.70
CA LYS A 371 12.56 -10.32 11.94
C LYS A 371 11.56 -10.76 13.00
N MET A 372 10.49 -10.00 13.21
CA MET A 372 9.37 -10.37 14.09
C MET A 372 8.76 -11.72 13.67
N LEU A 373 8.51 -11.92 12.38
CA LEU A 373 7.95 -13.17 11.87
C LEU A 373 8.90 -14.38 12.08
N ILE A 374 10.21 -14.21 11.86
CA ILE A 374 11.22 -15.23 12.19
C ILE A 374 11.18 -15.55 13.67
N LYS A 375 11.25 -14.53 14.54
CA LYS A 375 11.21 -14.70 16.01
C LYS A 375 9.93 -15.38 16.48
N SER A 376 8.77 -15.02 15.92
CA SER A 376 7.49 -15.69 16.19
C SER A 376 7.55 -17.17 15.80
N THR A 377 8.11 -17.46 14.63
CA THR A 377 8.29 -18.84 14.16
C THR A 377 9.23 -19.63 15.08
N ARG A 378 10.33 -19.02 15.54
CA ARG A 378 11.24 -19.61 16.54
C ARG A 378 10.55 -19.89 17.87
N LEU A 379 9.71 -18.99 18.36
CA LEU A 379 8.92 -19.20 19.57
C LEU A 379 7.96 -20.39 19.43
N ARG A 380 7.32 -20.56 18.26
CA ARG A 380 6.48 -21.75 17.98
C ARG A 380 7.30 -23.04 17.96
N VAL A 381 8.44 -23.04 17.28
CA VAL A 381 9.35 -24.20 17.26
C VAL A 381 9.80 -24.54 18.68
N LEU A 382 10.21 -23.54 19.46
CA LEU A 382 10.64 -23.72 20.85
C LEU A 382 9.53 -24.32 21.72
N ALA A 383 8.29 -23.86 21.55
CA ALA A 383 7.15 -24.39 22.30
C ALA A 383 6.88 -25.87 22.03
N LEU A 384 7.21 -26.37 20.83
CA LEU A 384 7.05 -27.77 20.45
C LEU A 384 8.29 -28.61 20.77
N HIS A 385 9.48 -28.05 20.59
CA HIS A 385 10.75 -28.76 20.69
C HIS A 385 11.31 -28.81 22.11
N ASN A 386 11.36 -27.66 22.79
CA ASN A 386 11.96 -27.52 24.11
C ASN A 386 11.24 -26.44 24.95
N PRO A 387 9.99 -26.70 25.36
CA PRO A 387 9.15 -25.71 26.06
C PRO A 387 9.72 -25.29 27.42
N HIS A 388 10.61 -26.09 28.01
CA HIS A 388 11.23 -25.82 29.31
C HIS A 388 12.43 -24.86 29.24
N ASN A 389 12.90 -24.51 28.03
CA ASN A 389 13.98 -23.53 27.86
C ASN A 389 13.44 -22.10 28.04
N LEU A 390 13.18 -21.74 29.30
CA LEU A 390 12.60 -20.46 29.69
C LEU A 390 13.52 -19.28 29.37
N SER A 391 14.85 -19.47 29.44
CA SER A 391 15.83 -18.41 29.15
C SER A 391 15.80 -18.02 27.68
N LEU A 392 15.78 -19.00 26.76
CA LEU A 392 15.66 -18.72 25.32
C LEU A 392 14.30 -18.11 25.00
N LYS A 393 13.21 -18.61 25.60
CA LYS A 393 11.87 -18.05 25.43
C LYS A 393 11.83 -16.58 25.85
N GLN A 394 12.36 -16.25 27.02
CA GLN A 394 12.39 -14.88 27.53
C GLN A 394 13.25 -13.96 26.65
N LYS A 395 14.39 -14.45 26.15
CA LYS A 395 15.22 -13.72 25.19
C LYS A 395 14.44 -13.41 23.90
N LEU A 396 13.79 -14.41 23.30
CA LEU A 396 13.03 -14.22 22.06
C LEU A 396 11.84 -13.27 22.24
N LEU A 397 11.17 -13.29 23.40
CA LEU A 397 10.10 -12.35 23.73
C LEU A 397 10.63 -10.92 23.93
N SER A 398 11.75 -10.75 24.63
CA SER A 398 12.40 -9.45 24.78
C SER A 398 12.85 -8.88 23.43
N ASP A 399 13.42 -9.72 22.56
CA ASP A 399 13.81 -9.33 21.20
C ASP A 399 12.56 -8.94 20.39
N MET A 400 11.46 -9.69 20.50
CA MET A 400 10.18 -9.36 19.85
C MET A 400 9.66 -7.99 20.27
N GLN A 401 9.69 -7.70 21.57
CA GLN A 401 9.26 -6.43 22.13
C GLN A 401 10.10 -5.28 21.56
N SER A 402 11.43 -5.39 21.63
CA SER A 402 12.36 -4.38 21.08
C SER A 402 12.09 -4.12 19.60
N VAL A 403 11.98 -5.17 18.78
CA VAL A 403 11.76 -5.02 17.33
C VAL A 403 10.37 -4.44 17.04
N SER A 404 9.37 -4.73 17.88
CA SER A 404 8.04 -4.12 17.74
C SER A 404 8.06 -2.62 18.02
N GLU A 405 8.82 -2.18 19.02
CA GLU A 405 9.02 -0.76 19.33
C GLU A 405 9.76 -0.05 18.20
N ASP A 406 10.78 -0.68 17.62
CA ASP A 406 11.52 -0.16 16.47
C ASP A 406 10.60 0.04 15.25
N LEU A 407 9.77 -0.97 14.94
CA LEU A 407 8.79 -0.85 13.85
C LEU A 407 7.81 0.29 14.12
N ALA A 408 7.31 0.41 15.36
CA ALA A 408 6.38 1.46 15.73
C ALA A 408 7.01 2.87 15.64
N ALA A 409 8.30 3.01 15.95
CA ALA A 409 9.04 4.27 15.86
C ALA A 409 9.27 4.74 14.41
N ILE A 410 9.30 3.83 13.43
CA ILE A 410 9.44 4.15 12.00
C ILE A 410 8.14 4.66 11.37
N VAL A 411 6.99 4.08 11.77
CA VAL A 411 5.69 4.33 11.13
C VAL A 411 5.36 5.82 10.99
N PRO A 412 5.55 6.69 12.01
CA PRO A 412 5.23 8.11 11.89
C PRO A 412 6.03 8.82 10.79
N PHE A 413 7.29 8.46 10.58
CA PHE A 413 8.15 9.06 9.55
C PHE A 413 7.73 8.61 8.15
N ALA A 414 7.48 7.32 7.97
CA ALA A 414 6.98 6.77 6.71
C ALA A 414 5.63 7.43 6.31
N LEU A 415 4.77 7.72 7.29
CA LEU A 415 3.49 8.41 7.11
C LEU A 415 3.60 9.96 7.08
N GLN A 416 4.82 10.50 7.09
CA GLN A 416 5.08 11.96 7.05
C GLN A 416 4.37 12.74 8.17
N ARG A 417 4.25 12.14 9.37
CA ARG A 417 3.60 12.74 10.56
C ARG A 417 4.48 13.74 11.29
N PHE A 418 5.78 13.74 11.00
CA PHE A 418 6.71 14.78 11.45
C PHE A 418 7.75 15.05 10.36
N LYS A 419 8.45 16.17 10.49
CA LYS A 419 9.58 16.55 9.65
C LYS A 419 10.71 17.10 10.51
N LEU A 420 11.93 16.97 10.02
CA LEU A 420 13.10 17.60 10.62
C LEU A 420 13.28 19.00 10.03
N VAL A 421 13.53 19.98 10.89
CA VAL A 421 13.84 21.37 10.50
C VAL A 421 15.20 21.72 11.07
N GLU A 422 16.08 22.27 10.24
CA GLU A 422 17.36 22.81 10.69
C GLU A 422 17.13 24.13 11.43
N ASN A 423 17.50 24.18 12.71
CA ASN A 423 17.45 25.44 13.47
C ASN A 423 18.64 26.32 13.06
N THR A 424 18.45 27.16 12.04
CA THR A 424 19.50 28.07 11.55
C THR A 424 19.67 29.34 12.40
N LEU A 425 18.92 29.51 13.51
CA LEU A 425 18.75 30.83 14.13
C LEU A 425 19.24 31.00 15.58
N SER A 426 19.72 29.96 16.29
CA SER A 426 19.99 30.15 17.74
C SER A 426 20.86 29.10 18.46
N SER A 427 21.94 28.59 17.86
CA SER A 427 22.91 27.75 18.58
C SER A 427 24.27 27.67 17.84
N PRO A 428 25.43 27.59 18.52
CA PRO A 428 26.72 27.37 17.87
C PRO A 428 26.84 25.98 17.20
N SER A 429 25.88 25.10 17.44
CA SER A 429 25.71 23.80 16.80
C SER A 429 24.27 23.71 16.24
N PRO A 430 24.06 23.54 14.93
CA PRO A 430 22.73 23.44 14.35
C PRO A 430 22.03 22.19 14.90
N GLY A 431 21.09 22.40 15.82
CA GLY A 431 20.21 21.33 16.30
C GLY A 431 19.10 21.07 15.30
N LEU A 432 18.83 19.79 14.99
CA LEU A 432 17.62 19.40 14.26
C LEU A 432 16.43 19.47 15.22
N SER A 433 15.38 20.20 14.85
CA SER A 433 14.12 20.21 15.58
C SER A 433 13.06 19.37 14.87
N VAL A 434 12.24 18.66 15.66
CA VAL A 434 11.11 17.87 15.15
C VAL A 434 9.89 18.77 15.06
N THR A 435 9.32 18.92 13.86
CA THR A 435 8.05 19.61 13.65
C THR A 435 6.95 18.60 13.34
N LEU A 436 5.89 18.60 14.15
CA LEU A 436 4.74 17.72 13.97
C LEU A 436 3.83 18.18 12.81
N ASN A 437 3.39 17.23 12.00
CA ASN A 437 2.57 17.45 10.80
C ASN A 437 1.20 16.76 10.91
N LEU A 438 0.54 16.90 12.06
CA LEU A 438 -0.69 16.15 12.37
C LEU A 438 -1.91 16.61 11.55
N LYS A 439 -1.88 17.85 11.03
CA LYS A 439 -2.97 18.44 10.24
C LYS A 439 -2.91 18.09 8.75
N ALA A 440 -1.75 17.66 8.23
CA ALA A 440 -1.65 17.27 6.82
C ALA A 440 -2.31 15.93 6.58
N GLU A 441 -2.92 15.77 5.41
CA GLU A 441 -3.44 14.48 4.97
C GLU A 441 -2.29 13.49 4.76
N ILE A 442 -2.49 12.23 5.17
CA ILE A 442 -1.59 11.13 4.79
C ILE A 442 -1.93 10.79 3.35
N LYS A 443 -0.94 10.71 2.46
CA LYS A 443 -1.18 10.29 1.09
C LYS A 443 -1.29 8.76 1.01
N PRO A 444 -2.14 8.19 0.13
CA PRO A 444 -2.15 6.74 -0.10
C PRO A 444 -0.78 6.18 -0.53
N THR A 445 0.05 7.00 -1.19
CA THR A 445 1.44 6.68 -1.53
C THR A 445 2.31 6.41 -0.31
N ASP A 446 2.11 7.16 0.76
CA ASP A 446 2.86 7.04 2.01
C ASP A 446 2.30 5.90 2.87
N ALA A 447 0.97 5.78 2.91
CA ALA A 447 0.27 4.73 3.66
C ALA A 447 0.75 3.31 3.32
N SER A 448 0.86 3.01 2.02
CA SER A 448 1.32 1.69 1.55
C SER A 448 2.71 1.27 2.00
N LEU A 449 3.59 2.23 2.33
CA LEU A 449 4.96 1.95 2.74
C LEU A 449 4.99 1.11 4.02
N VAL A 450 3.94 1.22 4.84
CA VAL A 450 3.82 0.54 6.13
C VAL A 450 2.71 -0.49 6.18
N ILE A 451 1.83 -0.59 5.16
CA ILE A 451 0.71 -1.55 5.15
C ILE A 451 1.21 -2.99 5.34
N TRP A 452 2.24 -3.41 4.59
CA TRP A 452 2.76 -4.77 4.70
C TRP A 452 3.39 -5.07 6.06
N PRO A 453 4.35 -4.25 6.57
CA PRO A 453 4.89 -4.43 7.91
C PRO A 453 3.83 -4.49 9.01
N LEU A 454 2.83 -3.59 8.96
CA LEU A 454 1.73 -3.55 9.91
C LEU A 454 0.81 -4.78 9.79
N THR A 455 0.60 -5.30 8.58
CA THR A 455 -0.18 -6.53 8.35
C THR A 455 0.47 -7.72 9.05
N ILE A 456 1.80 -7.86 8.95
CA ILE A 456 2.53 -8.91 9.66
C ILE A 456 2.45 -8.68 11.18
N ALA A 457 2.90 -7.52 11.66
CA ALA A 457 3.01 -7.25 13.11
C ALA A 457 1.66 -7.35 13.84
N SER A 458 0.56 -6.94 13.22
CA SER A 458 -0.79 -7.04 13.80
C SER A 458 -1.33 -8.47 13.88
N GLY A 459 -0.82 -9.39 13.06
CA GLY A 459 -1.26 -10.78 13.01
C GLY A 459 -0.45 -11.74 13.89
N LEU A 460 0.73 -11.36 14.37
CA LEU A 460 1.62 -12.25 15.12
C LEU A 460 1.08 -12.54 16.53
N GLU A 461 1.13 -13.81 16.93
CA GLU A 461 0.68 -14.27 18.25
C GLU A 461 1.50 -13.69 19.42
N TYR A 462 2.83 -13.71 19.31
CA TYR A 462 3.74 -13.36 20.42
C TYR A 462 4.09 -11.87 20.52
N VAL A 463 3.36 -10.99 19.84
CA VAL A 463 3.50 -9.55 20.03
C VAL A 463 2.62 -9.12 21.19
N ASP A 464 3.17 -8.32 22.10
CA ASP A 464 2.45 -7.84 23.28
C ASP A 464 1.13 -7.14 22.92
N SER A 465 0.17 -7.22 23.83
CA SER A 465 -1.21 -6.78 23.58
C SER A 465 -1.32 -5.29 23.18
N GLU A 466 -0.54 -4.41 23.82
CA GLU A 466 -0.55 -2.97 23.56
C GLU A 466 0.00 -2.58 22.18
N PRO A 467 1.24 -2.97 21.77
CA PRO A 467 1.74 -2.69 20.43
C PRO A 467 0.92 -3.39 19.36
N LYS A 468 0.45 -4.63 19.60
CA LYS A 468 -0.43 -5.35 18.68
C LYS A 468 -1.74 -4.60 18.43
N ALA A 469 -2.39 -4.10 19.48
CA ALA A 469 -3.60 -3.30 19.38
C ALA A 469 -3.34 -1.99 18.59
N TRP A 470 -2.20 -1.34 18.83
CA TRP A 470 -1.82 -0.15 18.09
C TRP A 470 -1.59 -0.43 16.60
N PHE A 471 -0.90 -1.52 16.24
CA PHE A 471 -0.72 -1.92 14.83
C PHE A 471 -2.05 -2.24 14.15
N LYS A 472 -2.95 -2.97 14.81
CA LYS A 472 -4.32 -3.26 14.33
C LYS A 472 -5.08 -1.96 14.04
N ALA A 473 -5.07 -1.01 14.97
CA ALA A 473 -5.72 0.29 14.81
C ALA A 473 -5.10 1.15 13.69
N GLN A 474 -3.76 1.17 13.57
CA GLN A 474 -3.09 1.86 12.46
C GLN A 474 -3.51 1.27 11.12
N LEU A 475 -3.49 -0.06 11.00
CA LEU A 475 -3.78 -0.73 9.73
C LEU A 475 -5.22 -0.48 9.28
N ALA A 476 -6.20 -0.55 10.18
CA ALA A 476 -7.59 -0.23 9.87
C ALA A 476 -7.78 1.24 9.50
N ARG A 477 -7.11 2.17 10.19
CA ARG A 477 -7.10 3.60 9.83
C ARG A 477 -6.53 3.83 8.43
N LEU A 478 -5.42 3.18 8.09
CA LEU A 478 -4.82 3.27 6.76
C LEU A 478 -5.70 2.63 5.69
N GLY A 479 -6.41 1.55 6.01
CA GLY A 479 -7.44 0.94 5.16
C GLY A 479 -8.55 1.91 4.77
N ARG A 480 -9.15 2.58 5.77
CA ARG A 480 -10.17 3.62 5.57
C ARG A 480 -9.65 4.77 4.70
N LEU A 481 -8.42 5.20 4.95
CA LEU A 481 -7.79 6.32 4.24
C LEU A 481 -7.45 5.99 2.79
N ALA A 482 -6.83 4.84 2.56
CA ALA A 482 -6.38 4.40 1.24
C ALA A 482 -7.48 3.68 0.44
N GLY A 483 -8.68 3.52 1.01
CA GLY A 483 -9.82 2.92 0.33
C GLY A 483 -9.76 1.39 0.22
N PHE A 484 -8.95 0.71 1.03
CA PHE A 484 -8.88 -0.76 1.07
C PHE A 484 -9.69 -1.30 2.24
N GLY A 485 -10.96 -1.60 1.99
CA GLY A 485 -11.91 -2.02 3.02
C GLY A 485 -11.54 -3.31 3.76
N MET A 486 -10.83 -4.23 3.10
CA MET A 486 -10.33 -5.46 3.73
C MET A 486 -9.47 -5.17 4.98
N LEU A 487 -8.61 -4.14 4.91
CA LEU A 487 -7.72 -3.76 6.02
C LEU A 487 -8.47 -3.22 7.24
N GLU A 488 -9.72 -2.76 7.08
CA GLU A 488 -10.56 -2.30 8.19
C GLU A 488 -10.93 -3.45 9.15
N SER A 489 -10.89 -4.69 8.66
CA SER A 489 -11.09 -5.88 9.50
C SER A 489 -9.97 -6.08 10.51
N ALA A 490 -8.86 -5.31 10.42
CA ALA A 490 -7.80 -5.37 11.41
C ALA A 490 -8.28 -4.98 12.81
N GLU A 491 -9.36 -4.22 12.95
CA GLU A 491 -9.95 -3.92 14.27
C GLU A 491 -10.91 -5.01 14.78
N THR A 492 -11.15 -6.08 14.02
CA THR A 492 -12.09 -7.15 14.40
C THR A 492 -11.37 -8.43 14.83
N ASP A 493 -12.13 -9.38 15.37
CA ASP A 493 -11.66 -10.75 15.70
C ASP A 493 -11.45 -11.63 14.45
N GLN A 494 -11.78 -11.10 13.26
CA GLN A 494 -11.61 -11.80 11.99
C GLN A 494 -10.25 -11.55 11.35
N TRP A 495 -9.42 -10.73 11.99
CA TRP A 495 -8.10 -10.41 11.48
C TRP A 495 -7.22 -11.65 11.37
N LEU A 496 -6.22 -11.56 10.50
CA LEU A 496 -5.25 -12.60 10.26
C LEU A 496 -4.50 -12.99 11.54
N GLU A 497 -4.32 -14.30 11.77
CA GLU A 497 -3.43 -14.84 12.79
C GLU A 497 -2.26 -15.57 12.13
N LEU A 498 -1.03 -15.13 12.44
CA LEU A 498 0.22 -15.58 11.84
C LEU A 498 1.12 -16.32 12.82
#